data_AF-A0AAD9PQE9-F1
#
_entry.id   AF-A0AAD9PQE9-F1
#
_cell.length_a   1.000
_cell.length_b   1.000
_cell.length_c   1.000
_cell.angle_alpha   90.00
_cell.angle_beta   90.00
_cell.angle_gamma   90.00
#
_symmetry.space_group_name_H-M   'P 1'
#
loop_
_entity.id
_entity.type
_entity.pdbx_description
1 polymer ?
#
loop_
_entity_poly.entity_id
_entity_poly.type
_entity_poly.pdbx_seq_one_letter_code
_entity_poly.pdbx_strand_id
1 'polypeptide(L)'
;MLNHLVFCRLKKHYECPWKGPLSKLQDHLEECDFFDVSCPKNCGKEFQRKDLEKHLEDDCPNRTIPCSFCAEEILWNSMENHLVDCPQYPLSCEKCGKENIPRNEMQDHNEKECPRAELKCPFNVVGCQFEGTRPAVDKHVKDKMFSHLTELTKEFGALKIEQPGYQAAKSRCRRTRGWVEAQEQASEGLLPNNLATLCQQQQTEIDLLRGKVNEMTALMGSLERRLNESHLRVETPLQELTMRWQYSPPQLSSTGLSWDSIPHLPARLFSTLPTDSLQAVNSRLY
;
A
#
# COMPACT_ATOMS: atom_id res chain seq x y z
N MET A 1 18.57 71.11 -1.33
CA MET A 1 18.82 69.65 -1.21
C MET A 1 20.27 69.41 -1.57
N LEU A 2 21.07 68.88 -0.65
CA LEU A 2 22.51 68.69 -0.83
C LEU A 2 22.75 67.47 -1.76
N ASN A 3 22.97 67.73 -3.04
CA ASN A 3 23.36 66.73 -4.04
C ASN A 3 24.86 66.41 -3.94
N HIS A 4 25.30 65.88 -2.81
CA HIS A 4 26.67 65.40 -2.68
C HIS A 4 26.85 64.11 -3.47
N LEU A 5 27.70 64.18 -4.49
CA LEU A 5 28.14 63.02 -5.24
C LEU A 5 29.18 62.26 -4.43
N VAL A 6 28.94 60.97 -4.25
CA VAL A 6 29.83 60.04 -3.56
C VAL A 6 30.26 58.94 -4.52
N PHE A 7 31.43 58.37 -4.27
CA PHE A 7 31.89 57.17 -4.97
C PHE A 7 31.50 55.93 -4.17
N CYS A 8 31.36 54.80 -4.86
CA CYS A 8 31.19 53.52 -4.17
C CYS A 8 32.39 53.22 -3.26
N ARG A 9 32.13 52.71 -2.06
CA ARG A 9 33.18 52.32 -1.09
C ARG A 9 34.18 51.29 -1.67
N LEU A 10 33.72 50.48 -2.61
CA LEU A 10 34.49 49.43 -3.28
C LEU A 10 35.41 49.98 -4.39
N LYS A 11 35.32 51.28 -4.72
CA LYS A 11 36.22 51.93 -5.69
C LYS A 11 37.70 51.81 -5.30
N LYS A 12 38.03 51.76 -4.00
CA LYS A 12 39.41 51.65 -3.52
C LYS A 12 40.03 50.27 -3.75
N HIS A 13 39.23 49.20 -3.69
CA HIS A 13 39.72 47.82 -3.73
C HIS A 13 39.45 47.12 -5.07
N TYR A 14 38.34 47.46 -5.73
CA TYR A 14 37.87 46.78 -6.93
C TYR A 14 37.53 47.75 -8.07
N GLU A 15 37.94 49.02 -7.94
CA GLU A 15 37.79 50.05 -8.97
C GLU A 15 36.35 50.20 -9.50
N CYS A 16 35.35 49.98 -8.64
CA CYS A 16 33.95 50.16 -8.99
C CYS A 16 33.72 51.55 -9.64
N PRO A 17 33.17 51.62 -10.87
CA PRO A 17 33.04 52.87 -11.61
C PRO A 17 31.91 53.77 -11.10
N TRP A 18 31.09 53.28 -10.17
CA TRP A 18 29.89 53.97 -9.73
C TRP A 18 30.19 55.26 -8.96
N LYS A 19 29.49 56.33 -9.36
CA LYS A 19 29.48 57.64 -8.73
C LYS A 19 28.06 58.21 -8.85
N GLY A 20 27.47 58.61 -7.72
CA GLY A 20 26.08 59.09 -7.71
C GLY A 20 25.74 59.87 -6.45
N PRO A 21 24.50 60.37 -6.32
CA PRO A 21 24.02 61.02 -5.10
C PRO A 21 24.09 60.06 -3.91
N LEU A 22 24.41 60.56 -2.71
CA LEU A 22 24.43 59.75 -1.48
C LEU A 22 23.12 58.99 -1.23
N SER A 23 21.98 59.58 -1.59
CA SER A 23 20.66 58.94 -1.48
C SER A 23 20.51 57.66 -2.31
N LYS A 24 21.33 57.47 -3.36
CA LYS A 24 21.33 56.31 -4.26
C LYS A 24 22.48 55.34 -4.00
N LEU A 25 23.33 55.62 -3.01
CA LEU A 25 24.45 54.74 -2.67
C LEU A 25 23.96 53.41 -2.09
N GLN A 26 22.92 53.42 -1.25
CA GLN A 26 22.38 52.19 -0.66
C GLN A 26 21.82 51.26 -1.74
N ASP A 27 20.94 51.78 -2.60
CA ASP A 27 20.39 51.06 -3.77
C ASP A 27 21.53 50.45 -4.61
N HIS A 28 22.60 51.22 -4.88
CA HIS A 28 23.75 50.70 -5.61
C HIS A 28 24.47 49.55 -4.90
N LEU A 29 24.69 49.61 -3.58
CA LEU A 29 25.42 48.55 -2.87
C LEU A 29 24.69 47.20 -2.92
N GLU A 30 23.36 47.23 -2.94
CA GLU A 30 22.50 46.05 -3.09
C GLU A 30 22.63 45.38 -4.46
N GLU A 31 23.04 46.12 -5.50
CA GLU A 31 23.20 45.64 -6.88
C GLU A 31 24.66 45.67 -7.39
N CYS A 32 25.60 46.22 -6.63
CA CYS A 32 27.00 46.39 -7.03
C CYS A 32 27.71 45.08 -7.36
N ASP A 33 28.11 44.89 -8.62
CA ASP A 33 28.79 43.68 -9.12
C ASP A 33 30.05 43.28 -8.34
N PHE A 34 30.73 44.25 -7.73
CA PHE A 34 31.99 44.06 -7.00
C PHE A 34 31.79 43.78 -5.51
N PHE A 35 30.54 43.77 -5.04
CA PHE A 35 30.23 43.49 -3.65
C PHE A 35 30.43 41.99 -3.37
N ASP A 36 31.21 41.69 -2.34
CA ASP A 36 31.46 40.33 -1.91
C ASP A 36 30.23 39.77 -1.20
N VAL A 37 29.71 38.66 -1.70
CA VAL A 37 28.55 37.95 -1.19
C VAL A 37 28.93 36.50 -0.88
N SER A 38 28.46 35.99 0.24
CA SER A 38 28.65 34.58 0.60
C SER A 38 27.78 33.69 -0.29
N CYS A 39 28.29 32.51 -0.64
CA CYS A 39 27.55 31.58 -1.49
C CYS A 39 26.21 31.16 -0.85
N PRO A 40 25.06 31.29 -1.55
CA PRO A 40 23.74 30.96 -1.01
C PRO A 40 23.54 29.45 -0.77
N LYS A 41 24.35 28.60 -1.42
CA LYS A 41 24.42 27.15 -1.16
C LYS A 41 25.31 26.80 0.04
N ASN A 42 25.75 27.81 0.79
CA ASN A 42 26.49 27.69 2.04
C ASN A 42 27.77 26.85 1.93
N CYS A 43 28.48 26.96 0.79
CA CYS A 43 29.74 26.23 0.54
C CYS A 43 30.94 26.79 1.32
N GLY A 44 30.75 27.88 2.09
CA GLY A 44 31.78 28.51 2.92
C GLY A 44 32.70 29.50 2.20
N LYS A 45 32.46 29.79 0.91
CA LYS A 45 33.24 30.75 0.11
C LYS A 45 32.45 32.04 -0.16
N GLU A 46 33.18 33.13 -0.37
CA GLU A 46 32.66 34.44 -0.75
C GLU A 46 33.16 34.83 -2.14
N PHE A 47 32.31 35.47 -2.93
CA PHE A 47 32.60 35.86 -4.30
C PHE A 47 32.03 37.25 -4.60
N GLN A 48 32.60 37.94 -5.57
CA GLN A 48 31.97 39.14 -6.13
C GLN A 48 30.64 38.74 -6.77
N ARG A 49 29.60 39.56 -6.64
CA ARG A 49 28.26 39.28 -7.19
C ARG A 49 28.29 38.86 -8.67
N LYS A 50 29.12 39.50 -9.50
CA LYS A 50 29.29 39.14 -10.93
C LYS A 50 29.84 37.72 -11.17
N ASP A 51 30.62 37.19 -10.22
CA ASP A 51 31.29 35.88 -10.35
C ASP A 51 30.49 34.78 -9.64
N LEU A 52 29.49 35.15 -8.83
CA LEU A 52 28.68 34.21 -8.06
C LEU A 52 27.88 33.26 -8.95
N GLU A 53 27.30 33.76 -10.06
CA GLU A 53 26.51 32.95 -10.99
C GLU A 53 27.35 31.81 -11.58
N LYS A 54 28.51 32.15 -12.13
CA LYS A 54 29.47 31.17 -12.64
C LYS A 54 29.90 30.16 -11.57
N HIS A 55 30.14 30.62 -10.34
CA HIS A 55 30.45 29.71 -9.24
C HIS A 55 29.32 28.70 -8.98
N LEU A 56 28.06 29.15 -8.97
CA LEU A 56 26.90 28.29 -8.70
C LEU A 56 26.70 27.22 -9.78
N GLU A 57 26.99 27.55 -11.03
CA GLU A 57 26.87 26.64 -12.17
C GLU A 57 28.02 25.63 -12.22
N ASP A 58 29.28 26.09 -12.15
CA ASP A 58 30.43 25.27 -12.53
C ASP A 58 31.30 24.79 -11.35
N ASP A 59 31.35 25.57 -10.25
CA ASP A 59 32.39 25.39 -9.22
C ASP A 59 31.84 25.02 -7.84
N CYS A 60 30.55 25.26 -7.58
CA CYS A 60 29.98 25.06 -6.26
C CYS A 60 29.90 23.56 -5.97
N PRO A 61 30.51 23.07 -4.87
CA PRO A 61 30.43 21.65 -4.50
C PRO A 61 29.00 21.25 -4.08
N ASN A 62 28.20 22.24 -3.66
CA ASN A 62 26.81 22.09 -3.26
C ASN A 62 25.84 22.44 -4.41
N ARG A 63 26.31 22.52 -5.66
CA ARG A 63 25.42 22.57 -6.82
C ARG A 63 24.68 21.25 -6.97
N THR A 64 23.46 21.30 -7.48
CA THR A 64 22.69 20.12 -7.85
C THR A 64 22.88 19.84 -9.33
N ILE A 65 23.09 18.57 -9.68
CA ILE A 65 23.13 18.10 -11.06
C ILE A 65 22.23 16.87 -11.19
N PRO A 66 21.58 16.66 -12.35
CA PRO A 66 20.79 15.46 -12.58
C PRO A 66 21.70 14.23 -12.70
N CYS A 67 21.34 13.15 -12.02
CA CYS A 67 21.99 11.85 -12.21
C CYS A 67 21.74 11.33 -13.62
N SER A 68 22.78 10.85 -14.31
CA SER A 68 22.67 10.32 -15.67
C SER A 68 21.85 9.02 -15.78
N PHE A 69 21.57 8.35 -14.65
CA PHE A 69 20.84 7.09 -14.61
C PHE A 69 19.38 7.24 -14.13
N CYS A 70 19.16 7.92 -13.00
CA CYS A 70 17.81 8.11 -12.45
C CYS A 70 17.19 9.48 -12.71
N ALA A 71 17.94 10.43 -13.30
CA ALA A 71 17.53 11.82 -13.54
C ALA A 71 17.14 12.63 -12.28
N GLU A 72 17.40 12.12 -11.07
CA GLU A 72 17.20 12.88 -9.84
C GLU A 72 18.27 13.95 -9.66
N GLU A 73 17.87 15.09 -9.09
CA GLU A 73 18.76 16.21 -8.75
C GLU A 73 19.58 15.88 -7.50
N ILE A 74 20.87 15.63 -7.66
CA ILE A 74 21.79 15.24 -6.58
C ILE A 74 22.88 16.30 -6.42
N LEU A 75 23.33 16.54 -5.19
CA LEU A 75 24.47 17.41 -4.94
C LEU A 75 25.73 16.83 -5.61
N TRP A 76 26.49 17.66 -6.31
CA TRP A 76 27.73 17.25 -6.98
C TRP A 76 28.69 16.49 -6.06
N ASN A 77 28.92 17.02 -4.85
CA ASN A 77 29.78 16.38 -3.84
C ASN A 77 29.25 15.05 -3.29
N SER A 78 27.99 14.72 -3.52
CA SER A 78 27.32 13.52 -3.03
C SER A 78 27.01 12.53 -4.16
N MET A 79 27.37 12.86 -5.41
CA MET A 79 27.09 12.03 -6.58
C MET A 79 27.74 10.65 -6.49
N GLU A 80 29.00 10.57 -6.02
CA GLU A 80 29.69 9.28 -5.85
C GLU A 80 28.94 8.35 -4.88
N ASN A 81 28.49 8.89 -3.74
CA ASN A 81 27.67 8.14 -2.79
C ASN A 81 26.32 7.73 -3.41
N HIS A 82 25.69 8.64 -4.16
CA HIS A 82 24.45 8.33 -4.86
C HIS A 82 24.63 7.18 -5.84
N LEU A 83 25.71 7.10 -6.62
CA LEU A 83 25.93 6.02 -7.60
C LEU A 83 26.01 4.63 -6.93
N VAL A 84 26.48 4.56 -5.69
CA VAL A 84 26.50 3.30 -4.90
C VAL A 84 25.09 2.79 -4.62
N ASP A 85 24.14 3.69 -4.37
CA ASP A 85 22.75 3.36 -4.01
C ASP A 85 21.73 3.64 -5.13
N CYS A 86 22.18 4.15 -6.27
CA CYS A 86 21.31 4.62 -7.34
C CYS A 86 20.49 3.44 -7.89
N PRO A 87 19.15 3.55 -7.91
CA PRO A 87 18.28 2.44 -8.30
C PRO A 87 18.41 2.07 -9.77
N GLN A 88 18.72 3.06 -10.61
CA GLN A 88 18.88 2.89 -12.06
C GLN A 88 20.32 2.62 -12.48
N TYR A 89 21.24 2.49 -11.50
CA TYR A 89 22.64 2.22 -11.82
C TYR A 89 22.77 0.85 -12.51
N PRO A 90 23.43 0.76 -13.67
CA PRO A 90 23.58 -0.48 -14.41
C PRO A 90 24.58 -1.40 -13.72
N LEU A 91 24.16 -2.63 -13.44
CA LEU A 91 24.97 -3.69 -12.85
C LEU A 91 25.05 -4.90 -13.79
N SER A 92 26.06 -5.74 -13.55
CA SER A 92 26.18 -7.04 -14.20
C SER A 92 25.70 -8.15 -13.25
N CYS A 93 24.98 -9.13 -13.79
CA CYS A 93 24.56 -10.29 -13.03
C CYS A 93 25.75 -11.24 -12.84
N GLU A 94 26.13 -11.52 -11.60
CA GLU A 94 27.24 -12.42 -11.27
C GLU A 94 27.01 -13.87 -11.73
N LYS A 95 25.74 -14.29 -11.84
CA LYS A 95 25.38 -15.67 -12.22
C LYS A 95 25.45 -15.85 -13.74
N CYS A 96 24.72 -15.02 -14.47
CA CYS A 96 24.55 -15.19 -15.92
C CYS A 96 25.49 -14.33 -16.77
N GLY A 97 26.15 -13.32 -16.19
CA GLY A 97 27.04 -12.40 -16.89
C GLY A 97 26.30 -11.36 -17.75
N LYS A 98 24.97 -11.27 -17.70
CA LYS A 98 24.20 -10.22 -18.39
C LYS A 98 24.55 -8.87 -17.78
N GLU A 99 24.94 -7.93 -18.62
CA GLU A 99 25.31 -6.56 -18.24
C GLU A 99 24.11 -5.60 -18.38
N ASN A 100 24.27 -4.37 -17.87
CA ASN A 100 23.30 -3.28 -17.98
C ASN A 100 21.92 -3.60 -17.37
N ILE A 101 21.89 -4.32 -16.25
CA ILE A 101 20.66 -4.56 -15.49
C ILE A 101 20.55 -3.44 -14.44
N PRO A 102 19.49 -2.63 -14.44
CA PRO A 102 19.25 -1.64 -13.39
C PRO A 102 19.25 -2.31 -12.01
N ARG A 103 19.88 -1.66 -11.02
CA ARG A 103 19.98 -2.19 -9.65
C ARG A 103 18.63 -2.62 -9.07
N ASN A 104 17.59 -1.81 -9.26
CA ASN A 104 16.23 -2.11 -8.79
C ASN A 104 15.58 -3.30 -9.52
N GLU A 105 16.00 -3.62 -10.75
CA GLU A 105 15.48 -4.74 -11.54
C GLU A 105 16.30 -6.03 -11.34
N MET A 106 17.43 -5.98 -10.63
CA MET A 106 18.30 -7.15 -10.44
C MET A 106 17.58 -8.33 -9.75
N GLN A 107 16.66 -8.04 -8.81
CA GLN A 107 15.85 -9.07 -8.18
C GLN A 107 14.90 -9.73 -9.19
N ASP A 108 14.15 -8.92 -9.93
CA ASP A 108 13.23 -9.41 -10.97
C ASP A 108 13.97 -10.22 -12.05
N HIS A 109 15.14 -9.76 -12.48
CA HIS A 109 16.01 -10.51 -13.36
C HIS A 109 16.34 -11.89 -12.76
N ASN A 110 16.79 -11.96 -11.51
CA ASN A 110 17.13 -13.22 -10.86
C ASN A 110 15.93 -14.18 -10.74
N GLU A 111 14.75 -13.66 -10.44
CA GLU A 111 13.54 -14.46 -10.22
C GLU A 111 12.82 -14.87 -11.51
N LYS A 112 12.92 -14.10 -12.59
CA LYS A 112 12.09 -14.29 -13.80
C LYS A 112 12.89 -14.56 -15.07
N GLU A 113 14.11 -14.05 -15.18
CA GLU A 113 14.87 -14.07 -16.45
C GLU A 113 16.17 -14.86 -16.38
N CYS A 114 16.83 -14.86 -15.22
CA CYS A 114 18.20 -15.35 -15.09
C CYS A 114 18.24 -16.87 -15.38
N PRO A 115 18.98 -17.30 -16.44
CA PRO A 115 19.01 -18.71 -16.84
C PRO A 115 19.79 -19.56 -15.84
N ARG A 116 20.70 -18.95 -15.07
CA ARG A 116 21.53 -19.61 -14.06
C ARG A 116 21.03 -19.34 -12.63
N ALA A 117 19.82 -18.83 -12.48
CA ALA A 117 19.19 -18.78 -11.17
C ALA A 117 18.88 -20.22 -10.72
N GLU A 118 19.34 -20.57 -9.52
CA GLU A 118 18.93 -21.78 -8.82
C GLU A 118 17.51 -21.58 -8.29
N LEU A 119 16.59 -22.38 -8.79
CA LEU A 119 15.16 -22.30 -8.50
C LEU A 119 14.69 -23.64 -7.93
N LYS A 120 13.72 -23.57 -7.02
CA LYS A 120 12.98 -24.76 -6.58
C LYS A 120 11.91 -25.10 -7.61
N CYS A 121 11.56 -26.38 -7.70
CA CYS A 121 10.44 -26.83 -8.50
C CYS A 121 9.14 -26.10 -8.06
N PRO A 122 8.29 -25.63 -8.99
CA PRO A 122 7.00 -25.02 -8.65
C PRO A 122 6.09 -25.94 -7.80
N PHE A 123 6.27 -27.26 -7.91
CA PHE A 123 5.55 -28.27 -7.14
C PHE A 123 6.20 -28.58 -5.78
N ASN A 124 7.18 -27.79 -5.32
CA ASN A 124 7.70 -27.89 -3.97
C ASN A 124 6.61 -27.70 -2.90
N VAL A 125 5.55 -26.96 -3.22
CA VAL A 125 4.36 -26.80 -2.36
C VAL A 125 3.63 -28.12 -2.06
N VAL A 126 3.75 -29.12 -2.95
CA VAL A 126 3.21 -30.48 -2.76
C VAL A 126 4.32 -31.50 -2.49
N GLY A 127 5.49 -31.04 -2.01
CA GLY A 127 6.57 -31.91 -1.55
C GLY A 127 7.65 -32.25 -2.58
N CYS A 128 7.66 -31.66 -3.78
CA CYS A 128 8.77 -31.87 -4.71
C CYS A 128 10.05 -31.11 -4.29
N GLN A 129 11.08 -31.85 -3.88
CA GLN A 129 12.35 -31.29 -3.40
C GLN A 129 13.37 -30.97 -4.51
N PHE A 130 12.96 -30.97 -5.79
CA PHE A 130 13.91 -30.70 -6.87
C PHE A 130 14.30 -29.22 -6.90
N GLU A 131 15.61 -28.96 -6.96
CA GLU A 131 16.19 -27.63 -7.10
C GLU A 131 17.25 -27.66 -8.21
N GLY A 132 17.36 -26.59 -8.98
CA GLY A 132 18.36 -26.47 -10.04
C GLY A 132 18.24 -25.19 -10.85
N THR A 133 19.10 -25.03 -11.85
CA THR A 133 18.99 -23.92 -12.82
C THR A 133 17.63 -23.89 -13.52
N ARG A 134 17.18 -22.72 -13.97
CA ARG A 134 15.90 -22.55 -14.69
C ARG A 134 15.69 -23.59 -15.83
N PRO A 135 16.65 -23.83 -16.75
CA PRO A 135 16.48 -24.87 -17.78
C PRO A 135 16.36 -26.29 -17.21
N ALA A 136 17.05 -26.59 -16.10
CA ALA A 136 16.96 -27.89 -15.45
C ALA A 136 15.60 -28.09 -14.77
N VAL A 137 15.06 -27.04 -14.13
CA VAL A 137 13.71 -27.04 -13.54
C VAL A 137 12.65 -27.17 -14.62
N ASP A 138 12.76 -26.42 -15.72
CA ASP A 138 11.81 -26.51 -16.83
C ASP A 138 11.78 -27.92 -17.45
N LYS A 139 12.96 -28.52 -17.63
CA LYS A 139 13.07 -29.92 -18.08
C LYS A 139 12.46 -30.88 -17.06
N HIS A 140 12.81 -30.74 -15.78
CA HIS A 140 12.26 -31.56 -14.71
C HIS A 140 10.73 -31.53 -14.64
N VAL A 141 10.14 -30.32 -14.70
CA VAL A 141 8.69 -30.13 -14.66
C VAL A 141 8.01 -30.82 -15.84
N LYS A 142 8.58 -30.69 -17.05
CA LYS A 142 8.08 -31.38 -18.24
C LYS A 142 8.16 -32.90 -18.11
N ASP A 143 9.30 -33.42 -17.65
CA ASP A 143 9.55 -34.87 -17.55
C ASP A 143 8.72 -35.53 -16.43
N LYS A 144 8.45 -34.83 -15.32
CA LYS A 144 7.76 -35.37 -14.14
C LYS A 144 6.35 -34.81 -13.90
N MET A 145 5.75 -34.17 -14.91
CA MET A 145 4.44 -33.52 -14.79
C MET A 145 3.35 -34.46 -14.26
N PHE A 146 3.33 -35.72 -14.72
CA PHE A 146 2.34 -36.70 -14.26
C PHE A 146 2.49 -37.04 -12.77
N SER A 147 3.72 -37.18 -12.28
CA SER A 147 3.99 -37.41 -10.85
C SER A 147 3.53 -36.21 -10.02
N HIS A 148 3.80 -34.98 -10.49
CA HIS A 148 3.36 -33.74 -9.85
C HIS A 148 1.84 -33.65 -9.75
N LEU A 149 1.13 -33.95 -10.84
CA LEU A 149 -0.34 -33.96 -10.85
C LEU A 149 -0.90 -35.02 -9.89
N THR A 150 -0.31 -36.21 -9.87
CA THR A 150 -0.74 -37.29 -8.96
C THR A 150 -0.58 -36.88 -7.50
N GLU A 151 0.56 -36.30 -7.12
CA GLU A 151 0.79 -35.85 -5.74
C GLU A 151 -0.16 -34.71 -5.35
N LEU A 152 -0.37 -33.74 -6.25
CA LEU A 152 -1.35 -32.67 -6.07
C LEU A 152 -2.76 -33.23 -5.82
N THR A 153 -3.20 -34.25 -6.57
CA THR A 153 -4.52 -34.87 -6.35
C THR A 153 -4.63 -35.59 -5.01
N LYS A 154 -3.54 -36.17 -4.48
CA LYS A 154 -3.54 -36.80 -3.15
C LYS A 154 -3.72 -35.78 -2.05
N GLU A 155 -3.00 -34.66 -2.12
CA GLU A 155 -3.14 -33.56 -1.16
C GLU A 155 -4.57 -33.02 -1.14
N PHE A 156 -5.21 -32.84 -2.32
CA PHE A 156 -6.62 -32.46 -2.39
C PHE A 156 -7.57 -33.54 -1.84
N GLY A 157 -7.29 -34.82 -2.04
CA GLY A 157 -8.08 -35.92 -1.48
C GLY A 157 -7.90 -36.11 0.03
N ALA A 158 -6.77 -35.66 0.59
CA ALA A 158 -6.47 -35.69 2.02
C ALA A 158 -7.15 -34.54 2.79
N LEU A 159 -7.55 -33.46 2.11
CA LEU A 159 -8.46 -32.43 2.62
C LEU A 159 -9.89 -32.99 2.73
N LYS A 160 -10.07 -34.04 3.53
CA LYS A 160 -11.41 -34.43 4.00
C LYS A 160 -11.87 -33.38 5.01
N ILE A 161 -12.82 -32.55 4.60
CA ILE A 161 -13.65 -31.83 5.57
C ILE A 161 -14.53 -32.90 6.24
N GLU A 162 -14.11 -33.38 7.41
CA GLU A 162 -14.99 -34.22 8.23
C GLU A 162 -16.16 -33.38 8.74
N GLN A 163 -17.34 -33.54 8.13
CA GLN A 163 -18.60 -33.24 8.82
C GLN A 163 -19.22 -34.54 9.34
N PRO A 164 -19.45 -34.67 10.65
CA PRO A 164 -20.23 -35.78 11.19
C PRO A 164 -21.70 -35.55 10.80
N GLY A 165 -22.25 -36.40 9.92
CA GLY A 165 -23.72 -36.50 9.82
C GLY A 165 -24.37 -36.84 8.48
N TYR A 166 -23.68 -37.26 7.42
CA TYR A 166 -24.36 -37.69 6.19
C TYR A 166 -24.03 -39.14 5.82
N GLN A 167 -24.95 -40.05 6.14
CA GLN A 167 -24.93 -41.42 5.62
C GLN A 167 -25.34 -41.39 4.14
N ALA A 168 -24.36 -41.35 3.24
CA ALA A 168 -24.60 -41.67 1.83
C ALA A 168 -24.67 -43.19 1.64
N ALA A 169 -25.74 -43.65 0.98
CA ALA A 169 -26.02 -45.06 0.76
C ALA A 169 -24.90 -45.76 -0.01
N LYS A 170 -24.38 -46.87 0.54
CA LYS A 170 -23.42 -47.75 -0.13
C LYS A 170 -24.09 -48.45 -1.30
N SER A 171 -23.87 -47.97 -2.53
CA SER A 171 -24.15 -48.74 -3.73
C SER A 171 -23.10 -49.85 -3.88
N ARG A 172 -23.54 -51.08 -3.65
CA ARG A 172 -22.74 -52.30 -3.71
C ARG A 172 -22.56 -52.70 -5.18
N CYS A 173 -21.52 -52.22 -5.85
CA CYS A 173 -21.12 -52.80 -7.14
C CYS A 173 -20.37 -54.12 -6.90
N ARG A 174 -20.91 -55.23 -7.45
CA ARG A 174 -20.28 -56.56 -7.38
C ARG A 174 -19.00 -56.55 -8.21
N ARG A 175 -17.85 -56.80 -7.57
CA ARG A 175 -16.62 -57.16 -8.28
C ARG A 175 -16.77 -58.56 -8.87
N THR A 176 -16.80 -58.68 -10.19
CA THR A 176 -16.41 -59.92 -10.85
C THR A 176 -14.89 -60.00 -10.93
N ARG A 177 -14.41 -61.22 -10.74
CA ARG A 177 -13.03 -61.64 -10.56
C ARG A 177 -12.38 -61.77 -11.94
N GLY A 178 -11.29 -61.03 -12.18
CA GLY A 178 -10.42 -61.25 -13.33
C GLY A 178 -9.86 -59.95 -13.92
N TRP A 179 -8.75 -59.46 -13.37
CA TRP A 179 -7.90 -58.48 -14.06
C TRP A 179 -6.52 -58.42 -13.39
N VAL A 180 -5.52 -59.10 -13.96
CA VAL A 180 -4.11 -58.98 -13.55
C VAL A 180 -3.19 -58.62 -14.73
N GLU A 181 -3.68 -58.48 -15.97
CA GLU A 181 -2.76 -58.36 -17.13
C GLU A 181 -2.99 -57.15 -18.05
N ALA A 182 -3.44 -56.00 -17.53
CA ALA A 182 -3.55 -54.80 -18.36
C ALA A 182 -3.25 -53.49 -17.60
N GLN A 183 -2.24 -53.51 -16.74
CA GLN A 183 -1.89 -52.37 -15.89
C GLN A 183 -1.07 -51.27 -16.59
N GLU A 184 -0.60 -51.45 -17.83
CA GLU A 184 0.38 -50.53 -18.43
C GLU A 184 -0.18 -49.60 -19.52
N GLN A 185 -1.48 -49.67 -19.85
CA GLN A 185 -2.11 -48.81 -20.87
C GLN A 185 -3.27 -47.95 -20.34
N ALA A 186 -3.54 -47.95 -19.03
CA ALA A 186 -4.70 -47.28 -18.43
C ALA A 186 -4.37 -46.01 -17.61
N SER A 187 -3.14 -45.50 -17.69
CA SER A 187 -2.69 -44.33 -16.90
C SER A 187 -3.16 -42.99 -17.44
N GLU A 188 -3.49 -42.87 -18.74
CA GLU A 188 -3.87 -41.58 -19.35
C GLU A 188 -5.36 -41.21 -19.19
N GLY A 189 -6.27 -42.17 -18.97
CA GLY A 189 -7.72 -41.92 -18.95
C GLY A 189 -8.40 -41.88 -17.58
N LEU A 190 -7.78 -42.43 -16.54
CA LEU A 190 -8.40 -42.53 -15.20
C LEU A 190 -8.22 -41.25 -14.37
N LEU A 191 -7.10 -40.55 -14.53
CA LEU A 191 -6.76 -39.35 -13.76
C LEU A 191 -7.60 -38.11 -14.12
N PRO A 192 -7.87 -37.79 -15.40
CA PRO A 192 -8.74 -36.67 -15.76
C PRO A 192 -10.16 -36.83 -15.21
N ASN A 193 -10.68 -38.07 -15.24
CA ASN A 193 -12.01 -38.39 -14.72
C ASN A 193 -12.08 -38.28 -13.20
N ASN A 194 -11.03 -38.70 -12.49
CA ASN A 194 -10.95 -38.54 -11.04
C ASN A 194 -10.81 -37.07 -10.62
N LEU A 195 -10.03 -36.26 -11.35
CA LEU A 195 -9.89 -34.83 -11.10
C LEU A 195 -11.21 -34.09 -11.35
N ALA A 196 -11.88 -34.39 -12.48
CA ALA A 196 -13.18 -33.81 -12.80
C ALA A 196 -14.24 -34.16 -11.74
N THR A 197 -14.25 -35.40 -11.27
CA THR A 197 -15.17 -35.86 -10.21
C THR A 197 -14.89 -35.13 -8.90
N LEU A 198 -13.61 -34.95 -8.52
CA LEU A 198 -13.22 -34.23 -7.31
C LEU A 198 -13.58 -32.74 -7.38
N CYS A 199 -13.32 -32.08 -8.52
CA CYS A 199 -13.71 -30.69 -8.74
C CYS A 199 -15.24 -30.52 -8.64
N GLN A 200 -16.01 -31.44 -9.23
CA GLN A 200 -17.47 -31.42 -9.10
C GLN A 200 -17.93 -31.60 -7.64
N GLN A 201 -17.31 -32.51 -6.90
CA GLN A 201 -17.62 -32.70 -5.48
C GLN A 201 -17.32 -31.43 -4.66
N GLN A 202 -16.14 -30.83 -4.82
CA GLN A 202 -15.79 -29.59 -4.14
C GLN A 202 -16.72 -28.43 -4.51
N GLN A 203 -17.15 -28.34 -5.78
CA GLN A 203 -18.10 -27.33 -6.21
C GLN A 203 -19.45 -27.46 -5.48
N THR A 204 -19.95 -28.69 -5.31
CA THR A 204 -21.20 -28.92 -4.56
C THR A 204 -21.08 -28.57 -3.08
N GLU A 205 -19.91 -28.78 -2.46
CA GLU A 205 -19.66 -28.39 -1.08
C GLU A 205 -19.61 -26.86 -0.91
N ILE A 206 -18.98 -26.15 -1.85
CA ILE A 206 -18.95 -24.69 -1.89
C ILE A 206 -20.37 -24.13 -2.03
N ASP A 207 -21.18 -24.71 -2.92
CA ASP A 207 -22.56 -24.27 -3.14
C ASP A 207 -23.43 -24.49 -1.90
N LEU A 208 -23.24 -25.61 -1.18
CA LEU A 208 -23.91 -25.88 0.09
C LEU A 208 -23.53 -24.87 1.18
N LEU A 209 -22.23 -24.57 1.31
CA LEU A 209 -21.74 -23.58 2.27
C LEU A 209 -22.27 -22.17 1.94
N ARG A 210 -22.28 -21.80 0.66
CA ARG A 210 -22.85 -20.54 0.19
C ARG A 210 -24.34 -20.45 0.54
N GLY A 211 -25.08 -21.55 0.38
CA GLY A 211 -26.48 -21.65 0.83
C GLY A 211 -26.65 -21.35 2.32
N LYS A 212 -25.86 -22.01 3.18
CA LYS A 212 -25.89 -21.79 4.63
C LYS A 212 -25.54 -20.35 5.02
N VAL A 213 -24.55 -19.74 4.36
CA VAL A 213 -24.19 -18.33 4.59
C VAL A 213 -25.35 -17.43 4.23
N ASN A 214 -26.00 -17.65 3.08
CA ASN A 214 -27.16 -16.86 2.66
C ASN A 214 -28.33 -16.97 3.65
N GLU A 215 -28.62 -18.16 4.17
CA GLU A 215 -29.63 -18.36 5.21
C GLU A 215 -29.28 -17.59 6.50
N MET A 216 -28.02 -17.69 6.94
CA MET A 216 -27.55 -16.97 8.13
C MET A 216 -27.63 -15.45 7.94
N THR A 217 -27.24 -14.93 6.77
CA THR A 217 -27.38 -13.51 6.42
C THR A 217 -28.83 -13.06 6.44
N ALA A 218 -29.76 -13.86 5.92
CA ALA A 218 -31.19 -13.55 5.94
C ALA A 218 -31.77 -13.51 7.38
N LEU A 219 -31.34 -14.44 8.24
CA LEU A 219 -31.70 -14.46 9.65
C LEU A 219 -31.14 -13.25 10.39
N MET A 220 -29.87 -12.91 10.18
CA MET A 220 -29.25 -11.72 10.77
C MET A 220 -29.99 -10.44 10.37
N GLY A 221 -30.30 -10.25 9.08
CA GLY A 221 -31.05 -9.08 8.62
C GLY A 221 -32.47 -9.01 9.21
N SER A 222 -33.09 -10.16 9.51
CA SER A 222 -34.40 -10.20 10.17
C SER A 222 -34.31 -9.84 11.66
N LEU A 223 -33.25 -10.26 12.35
CA LEU A 223 -32.99 -9.87 13.73
C LEU A 223 -32.64 -8.39 13.86
N GLU A 224 -31.81 -7.87 12.94
CA GLU A 224 -31.44 -6.46 12.88
C GLU A 224 -32.67 -5.57 12.69
N ARG A 225 -33.58 -5.94 11.77
CA ARG A 225 -34.84 -5.21 11.57
C ARG A 225 -35.70 -5.19 12.84
N ARG A 226 -35.82 -6.33 13.53
CA ARG A 226 -36.57 -6.42 14.79
C ARG A 226 -35.93 -5.58 15.90
N LEU A 227 -34.60 -5.58 15.98
CA LEU A 227 -33.86 -4.76 16.93
C LEU A 227 -34.11 -3.27 16.64
N ASN A 228 -34.01 -2.86 15.37
CA ASN A 228 -34.25 -1.48 14.96
C ASN A 228 -35.70 -1.03 15.23
N GLU A 229 -36.69 -1.89 14.95
CA GLU A 229 -38.09 -1.63 15.33
C GLU A 229 -38.26 -1.49 16.83
N SER A 230 -37.61 -2.33 17.64
CA SER A 230 -37.66 -2.21 19.10
C SER A 230 -36.99 -0.94 19.61
N HIS A 231 -35.88 -0.54 18.98
CA HIS A 231 -35.18 0.71 19.29
C HIS A 231 -36.07 1.92 19.02
N LEU A 232 -36.67 2.00 17.82
CA LEU A 232 -37.59 3.06 17.45
C LEU A 232 -38.81 3.15 18.38
N ARG A 233 -39.34 2.01 18.86
CA ARG A 233 -40.47 1.99 19.81
C ARG A 233 -40.11 2.59 21.18
N VAL A 234 -38.84 2.52 21.59
CA VAL A 234 -38.37 3.05 22.87
C VAL A 234 -37.87 4.48 22.72
N GLU A 235 -37.19 4.78 21.61
CA GLU A 235 -36.56 6.07 21.37
C GLU A 235 -37.58 7.16 21.00
N THR A 236 -38.60 6.84 20.18
CA THR A 236 -39.60 7.84 19.75
C THR A 236 -40.39 8.45 20.91
N PRO A 237 -40.90 7.69 21.91
CA PRO A 237 -41.56 8.29 23.07
C PRO A 237 -40.59 9.09 23.95
N LEU A 238 -39.32 8.67 24.05
CA LEU A 238 -38.30 9.40 24.82
C LEU A 238 -37.97 10.76 24.16
N GLN A 239 -37.86 10.80 22.83
CA GLN A 239 -37.66 12.03 22.07
C GLN A 239 -38.88 12.96 22.19
N GLU A 240 -40.10 12.42 22.06
CA GLU A 240 -41.34 13.19 22.24
C GLU A 240 -41.46 13.78 23.66
N LEU A 241 -41.15 12.98 24.69
CA LEU A 241 -41.09 13.46 26.07
C LEU A 241 -40.06 14.58 26.20
N THR A 242 -38.84 14.38 25.69
CA THR A 242 -37.76 15.38 25.73
C THR A 242 -38.19 16.70 25.08
N MET A 243 -38.82 16.64 23.91
CA MET A 243 -39.36 17.83 23.25
C MET A 243 -40.48 18.49 24.06
N ARG A 244 -41.39 17.70 24.65
CA ARG A 244 -42.48 18.23 25.50
C ARG A 244 -41.95 18.95 26.74
N TRP A 245 -40.89 18.44 27.36
CA TRP A 245 -40.18 19.11 28.46
C TRP A 245 -39.50 20.41 28.01
N GLN A 246 -38.96 20.47 26.80
CA GLN A 246 -38.27 21.66 26.27
C GLN A 246 -39.22 22.79 25.87
N TYR A 247 -40.38 22.47 25.29
CA TYR A 247 -41.32 23.47 24.74
C TYR A 247 -42.53 23.79 25.63
N SER A 248 -42.79 23.03 26.70
CA SER A 248 -43.82 23.34 27.70
C SER A 248 -43.42 22.79 29.08
N PRO A 249 -42.49 23.47 29.79
CA PRO A 249 -42.10 23.05 31.13
C PRO A 249 -43.29 23.18 32.10
N PRO A 250 -43.56 22.17 32.95
CA PRO A 250 -44.66 22.24 33.90
C PRO A 250 -44.44 23.38 34.92
N GLN A 251 -45.47 24.20 35.13
CA GLN A 251 -45.47 25.25 36.15
C GLN A 251 -45.52 24.58 37.54
N LEU A 252 -44.41 24.62 38.27
CA LEU A 252 -44.31 24.07 39.64
C LEU A 252 -45.04 25.00 40.61
N SER A 253 -46.22 24.59 41.09
CA SER A 253 -46.93 25.23 42.19
C SER A 253 -46.23 24.91 43.52
N SER A 254 -45.93 25.96 44.28
CA SER A 254 -45.20 25.94 45.55
C SER A 254 -45.97 25.26 46.70
N THR A 255 -45.97 23.94 46.75
CA THR A 255 -46.23 23.19 48.00
C THR A 255 -45.44 21.89 47.99
N GLY A 256 -44.34 21.92 48.74
CA GLY A 256 -43.49 20.83 49.23
C GLY A 256 -43.65 19.43 48.66
N LEU A 257 -42.74 19.04 47.78
CA LEU A 257 -42.20 17.67 47.71
C LEU A 257 -40.69 17.74 47.48
N SER A 258 -39.96 16.96 48.28
CA SER A 258 -38.50 16.85 48.30
C SER A 258 -37.95 16.41 46.94
N TRP A 259 -36.78 16.97 46.56
CA TRP A 259 -36.04 16.63 45.34
C TRP A 259 -35.42 15.21 45.35
N ASP A 260 -35.69 14.41 46.39
CA ASP A 260 -35.14 13.05 46.55
C ASP A 260 -36.00 11.92 45.96
N SER A 261 -37.10 12.24 45.25
CA SER A 261 -38.03 11.22 44.71
C SER A 261 -38.07 11.11 43.19
N ILE A 262 -37.15 11.75 42.45
CA ILE A 262 -37.00 11.53 41.01
C ILE A 262 -35.93 10.44 40.81
N PRO A 263 -36.24 9.31 40.16
CA PRO A 263 -35.20 8.34 39.81
C PRO A 263 -34.17 9.05 38.95
N HIS A 264 -32.93 9.11 39.43
CA HIS A 264 -31.79 9.60 38.67
C HIS A 264 -31.75 8.89 37.31
N LEU A 265 -32.07 9.62 36.23
CA LEU A 265 -31.64 9.23 34.89
C LEU A 265 -30.11 9.13 34.93
N PRO A 266 -29.49 7.99 34.62
CA PRO A 266 -28.04 7.88 34.63
C PRO A 266 -27.50 8.83 33.55
N ALA A 267 -26.64 9.76 33.97
CA ALA A 267 -25.91 10.71 33.13
C ALA A 267 -24.84 10.02 32.26
N ARG A 268 -25.22 8.98 31.51
CA ARG A 268 -24.36 8.19 30.62
C ARG A 268 -24.97 7.88 29.26
N LEU A 269 -25.89 8.71 28.77
CA LEU A 269 -26.38 8.67 27.38
C LEU A 269 -26.06 9.95 26.58
N PHE A 270 -25.08 10.74 27.04
CA PHE A 270 -24.45 11.81 26.26
C PHE A 270 -22.92 11.63 26.29
N SER A 271 -22.41 10.55 25.72
CA SER A 271 -20.96 10.43 25.41
C SER A 271 -20.63 9.25 24.50
N THR A 272 -21.44 8.99 23.46
CA THR A 272 -20.98 8.31 22.24
C THR A 272 -21.86 8.74 21.07
N LEU A 273 -21.85 10.04 20.75
CA LEU A 273 -22.12 10.46 19.38
C LEU A 273 -20.84 10.13 18.58
N PRO A 274 -20.90 9.42 17.44
CA PRO A 274 -19.80 9.41 16.50
C PRO A 274 -19.54 10.85 16.09
N THR A 275 -18.31 11.32 16.30
CA THR A 275 -17.88 12.69 16.00
C THR A 275 -17.58 12.90 14.52
N ASP A 276 -18.21 12.15 13.63
CA ASP A 276 -18.02 12.25 12.18
C ASP A 276 -19.36 12.10 11.47
N SER A 277 -20.02 13.25 11.22
CA SER A 277 -20.96 13.51 10.10
C SER A 277 -21.66 14.88 10.24
N LEU A 278 -20.94 15.93 10.67
CA LEU A 278 -21.40 17.32 10.53
C LEU A 278 -20.44 18.12 9.66
N GLN A 279 -20.25 17.63 8.43
CA GLN A 279 -19.65 18.43 7.37
C GLN A 279 -20.11 18.00 5.97
N ALA A 280 -21.40 17.80 5.74
CA ALA A 280 -21.91 17.64 4.37
C ALA A 280 -23.42 17.87 4.18
N VAL A 281 -24.10 18.76 4.90
CA VAL A 281 -25.46 19.20 4.49
C VAL A 281 -25.69 20.66 4.87
N ASN A 282 -24.96 21.58 4.25
CA ASN A 282 -25.42 22.95 4.14
C ASN A 282 -24.87 23.62 2.87
N SER A 283 -25.34 23.16 1.71
CA SER A 283 -25.15 23.80 0.41
C SER A 283 -26.13 23.22 -0.60
N ARG A 284 -27.41 23.58 -0.47
CA ARG A 284 -28.42 23.64 -1.54
C ARG A 284 -29.75 23.97 -0.88
N LEU A 285 -30.00 25.27 -0.73
CA LEU A 285 -31.30 25.92 -0.83
C LEU A 285 -31.06 27.42 -0.53
N TYR A 286 -30.39 28.08 -1.47
CA TYR A 286 -30.56 29.48 -1.88
C TYR A 286 -29.98 29.60 -3.30
#